data_AF-A0A962D9X9-F1
#
_entry.id   AF-A0A962D9X9-F1
#
_cell.length_a   1.000
_cell.length_b   1.000
_cell.length_c   1.000
_cell.angle_alpha   90.00
_cell.angle_beta   90.00
_cell.angle_gamma   90.00
#
_symmetry.space_group_name_H-M   'P 1'
#
loop_
_entity.id
_entity.type
_entity.pdbx_description
1 polymer ?
#
loop_
_entity_poly.entity_id
_entity_poly.type
_entity_poly.pdbx_seq_one_letter_code
_entity_poly.pdbx_strand_id
1 'polypeptide(L)'
;MSDKIDSVIGDTPQGYIRDPFHLHFSGEFRDWLVRHKTSIALSTYEGAKLIVIGPGMKGGTSVSERNFERCMALYTDKDRNIYISTNHSIWQLENGLEPGRQLEGWDRIYLPRKAFITGGVDIHDLALDSRARLLAVVTQYNCIAEIGSSKGSFSPLWRPPFISEIIAEDRCHLNGFCLDHDGKPAYASIVGVSDENDGWREHREKGGVIVDLQTNEFVAQGLSMPHTPRIHNNRLYFLEAGSGWFCSLDPVQKKIERLLWRPGFLRGLRFKGNFAFLCSSEPRHKTFHGLPLQKELEKRNEKPRCALDIIDLDKMAVIHSLDITGSVRELYDVAVLEKCVQPLVYGIEGDEMRKIVVLGEDKTEK
;
A
#
# COMPACT_ATOMS: atom_id res chain seq x y z
N MET A 1 8.13 -26.71 11.84
CA MET A 1 6.89 -27.26 11.28
C MET A 1 6.57 -26.40 10.08
N SER A 2 6.36 -26.97 8.88
CA SER A 2 5.92 -26.17 7.73
C SER A 2 4.55 -25.60 8.06
N ASP A 3 4.39 -24.28 8.05
CA ASP A 3 3.09 -23.64 8.18
C ASP A 3 2.19 -24.19 7.06
N LYS A 4 1.18 -24.98 7.45
CA LYS A 4 0.21 -25.52 6.50
C LYS A 4 -0.65 -24.36 6.01
N ILE A 5 -0.79 -24.26 4.70
CA ILE A 5 -1.76 -23.36 4.07
C ILE A 5 -3.07 -24.15 3.98
N ASP A 6 -4.11 -23.67 4.66
CA ASP A 6 -5.37 -24.40 4.80
C ASP A 6 -6.34 -24.13 3.65
N SER A 7 -6.27 -22.91 3.09
CA SER A 7 -7.15 -22.49 2.01
C SER A 7 -6.41 -21.49 1.11
N VAL A 8 -6.26 -21.83 -0.16
CA VAL A 8 -5.84 -20.92 -1.22
C VAL A 8 -7.00 -20.76 -2.18
N ILE A 9 -7.51 -19.54 -2.33
CA ILE A 9 -8.49 -19.20 -3.37
C ILE A 9 -7.91 -18.08 -4.23
N GLY A 10 -7.51 -18.44 -5.44
CA GLY A 10 -6.98 -17.52 -6.43
C GLY A 10 -7.69 -17.63 -7.76
N ASP A 11 -7.36 -16.74 -8.70
CA ASP A 11 -7.82 -16.90 -10.07
C ASP A 11 -7.19 -18.18 -10.64
N THR A 12 -8.02 -19.06 -11.22
CA THR A 12 -7.49 -20.25 -11.90
C THR A 12 -6.85 -19.79 -13.20
N PRO A 13 -5.55 -20.05 -13.43
CA PRO A 13 -4.90 -19.57 -14.64
C PRO A 13 -5.52 -20.21 -15.87
N GLN A 14 -5.98 -19.40 -16.83
CA GLN A 14 -6.28 -19.88 -18.18
C GLN A 14 -4.96 -20.00 -18.93
N GLY A 15 -4.31 -21.16 -18.78
CA GLY A 15 -3.01 -21.48 -19.39
C GLY A 15 -1.91 -21.72 -18.36
N TYR A 16 -0.89 -22.48 -18.77
CA TYR A 16 0.24 -22.90 -17.91
C TYR A 16 1.01 -21.68 -17.37
N ILE A 17 0.80 -21.31 -16.09
CA ILE A 17 1.75 -20.45 -15.37
C ILE A 17 3.03 -21.26 -15.18
N ARG A 18 4.15 -20.75 -15.71
CA ARG A 18 5.47 -21.41 -15.64
C ARG A 18 6.21 -21.20 -14.29
N ASP A 19 5.69 -20.38 -13.37
CA ASP A 19 6.29 -20.18 -12.03
C ASP A 19 5.29 -19.54 -11.04
N PRO A 20 4.67 -20.28 -10.09
CA PRO A 20 3.81 -19.68 -9.06
C PRO A 20 4.63 -18.85 -8.06
N PHE A 21 3.98 -17.93 -7.33
CA PHE A 21 4.63 -17.28 -6.20
C PHE A 21 4.51 -18.16 -4.95
N HIS A 22 5.48 -18.03 -4.04
CA HIS A 22 5.54 -18.78 -2.79
C HIS A 22 5.63 -17.81 -1.62
N LEU A 23 4.89 -18.11 -0.56
CA LEU A 23 4.88 -17.35 0.69
C LEU A 23 5.68 -18.13 1.75
N HIS A 24 6.66 -17.46 2.36
CA HIS A 24 7.48 -18.02 3.42
C HIS A 24 7.33 -17.19 4.68
N PHE A 25 6.76 -17.77 5.72
CA PHE A 25 6.50 -17.09 6.98
C PHE A 25 7.63 -17.35 7.97
N SER A 26 8.02 -16.31 8.72
CA SER A 26 8.89 -16.49 9.89
C SER A 26 8.16 -17.30 10.97
N GLY A 27 8.91 -17.94 11.88
CA GLY A 27 8.32 -18.65 13.02
C GLY A 27 7.31 -17.79 13.81
N GLU A 28 6.23 -18.43 14.25
CA GLU A 28 5.12 -17.82 15.00
C GLU A 28 4.37 -16.66 14.30
N PHE A 29 4.65 -16.37 13.02
CA PHE A 29 3.97 -15.30 12.27
C PHE A 29 2.45 -15.50 12.30
N ARG A 30 1.99 -16.73 12.02
CA ARG A 30 0.57 -17.07 12.05
C ARG A 30 -0.01 -16.88 13.46
N ASP A 31 0.65 -17.38 14.49
CA ASP A 31 0.18 -17.27 15.88
C ASP A 31 0.14 -15.80 16.34
N TRP A 32 1.05 -14.97 15.83
CA TRP A 32 0.99 -13.53 16.01
C TRP A 32 -0.27 -12.94 15.37
N LEU A 33 -0.61 -13.30 14.13
CA LEU A 33 -1.84 -12.86 13.47
C LEU A 33 -3.11 -13.33 14.21
N VAL A 34 -3.12 -14.56 14.73
CA VAL A 34 -4.21 -15.10 15.57
C VAL A 34 -4.40 -14.23 16.82
N ARG A 35 -3.32 -14.02 17.59
CA ARG A 35 -3.35 -13.23 18.84
C ARG A 35 -3.84 -11.80 18.60
N HIS A 36 -3.46 -11.21 17.48
CA HIS A 36 -3.82 -9.84 17.12
C HIS A 36 -5.12 -9.74 16.32
N LYS A 37 -5.78 -10.87 15.99
CA LYS A 37 -6.97 -10.97 15.13
C LYS A 37 -6.82 -10.10 13.88
N THR A 38 -5.73 -10.32 13.16
CA THR A 38 -5.30 -9.44 12.06
C THR A 38 -5.13 -10.25 10.79
N SER A 39 -5.64 -9.71 9.68
CA SER A 39 -5.27 -10.13 8.34
C SER A 39 -4.54 -8.99 7.63
N ILE A 40 -3.80 -9.33 6.59
CA ILE A 40 -2.98 -8.40 5.82
C ILE A 40 -3.45 -8.46 4.38
N ALA A 41 -3.60 -7.30 3.75
CA ALA A 41 -3.75 -7.19 2.30
C ALA A 41 -2.48 -6.58 1.71
N LEU A 42 -2.03 -7.11 0.59
CA LEU A 42 -0.83 -6.70 -0.13
C LEU A 42 -1.19 -6.43 -1.59
N SER A 43 -0.70 -5.32 -2.13
CA SER A 43 -0.75 -5.05 -3.56
C SER A 43 0.60 -5.34 -4.20
N THR A 44 0.57 -5.87 -5.42
CA THR A 44 1.76 -6.21 -6.20
C THR A 44 1.74 -5.49 -7.53
N TYR A 45 2.82 -4.75 -7.82
CA TYR A 45 2.88 -3.92 -9.01
C TYR A 45 2.99 -4.75 -10.30
N GLU A 46 4.09 -5.49 -10.46
CA GLU A 46 4.34 -6.29 -11.68
C GLU A 46 3.48 -7.56 -11.67
N GLY A 47 3.24 -8.12 -10.49
CA GLY A 47 2.37 -9.30 -10.32
C GLY A 47 0.89 -8.98 -10.54
N ALA A 48 0.52 -7.70 -10.51
CA ALA A 48 -0.84 -7.20 -10.74
C ALA A 48 -1.91 -7.88 -9.86
N LYS A 49 -1.52 -8.28 -8.66
CA LYS A 49 -2.36 -9.01 -7.70
C LYS A 49 -2.67 -8.20 -6.46
N LEU A 50 -3.89 -8.37 -5.95
CA LEU A 50 -4.20 -8.21 -4.54
C LEU A 50 -4.06 -9.58 -3.87
N ILE A 51 -3.29 -9.67 -2.79
CA ILE A 51 -3.13 -10.87 -1.98
C ILE A 51 -3.60 -10.55 -0.57
N VAL A 52 -4.56 -11.31 -0.04
CA VAL A 52 -5.06 -11.18 1.32
C VAL A 52 -4.74 -12.43 2.11
N ILE A 53 -4.10 -12.23 3.26
CA ILE A 53 -3.52 -13.28 4.09
C ILE A 53 -4.10 -13.15 5.50
N GLY A 54 -4.68 -14.23 6.00
CA GLY A 54 -5.24 -14.31 7.34
C GLY A 54 -4.73 -15.54 8.10
N PRO A 55 -4.83 -15.54 9.44
CA PRO A 55 -4.39 -16.66 10.26
C PRO A 55 -5.20 -17.94 10.06
N GLY A 56 -6.36 -17.86 9.38
CA GLY A 56 -7.29 -18.96 9.12
C GLY A 56 -7.95 -19.52 10.38
N MET A 57 -9.12 -20.14 10.21
CA MET A 57 -9.91 -20.63 11.36
C MET A 57 -9.58 -22.07 11.78
N LYS A 58 -8.92 -22.87 10.92
CA LYS A 58 -8.77 -24.32 11.10
C LYS A 58 -7.35 -24.83 11.37
N GLY A 59 -6.41 -23.94 11.67
CA GLY A 59 -5.06 -24.31 12.10
C GLY A 59 -3.93 -23.95 11.12
N GLY A 60 -4.26 -23.43 9.95
CA GLY A 60 -3.34 -22.96 8.92
C GLY A 60 -3.75 -21.62 8.33
N THR A 61 -2.85 -21.03 7.55
CA THR A 61 -3.01 -19.67 6.99
C THR A 61 -4.02 -19.68 5.86
N SER A 62 -4.93 -18.70 5.82
CA SER A 62 -5.83 -18.46 4.70
C SER A 62 -5.22 -17.47 3.72
N VAL A 63 -5.22 -17.79 2.43
CA VAL A 63 -4.73 -16.91 1.36
C VAL A 63 -5.80 -16.78 0.30
N SER A 64 -6.19 -15.54 0.00
CA SER A 64 -7.07 -15.20 -1.13
C SER A 64 -6.33 -14.24 -2.04
N GLU A 65 -6.31 -14.48 -3.35
CA GLU A 65 -5.68 -13.55 -4.30
C GLU A 65 -6.54 -13.30 -5.53
N ARG A 66 -6.46 -12.10 -6.11
CA ARG A 66 -7.17 -11.73 -7.34
C ARG A 66 -6.29 -10.87 -8.21
N ASN A 67 -6.35 -11.11 -9.52
CA ASN A 67 -5.67 -10.31 -10.51
C ASN A 67 -6.48 -9.05 -10.83
N PHE A 68 -5.74 -7.98 -11.10
CA PHE A 68 -6.23 -6.72 -11.61
C PHE A 68 -5.34 -6.30 -12.79
N GLU A 69 -5.78 -5.33 -13.58
CA GLU A 69 -4.93 -4.69 -14.58
C GLU A 69 -3.99 -3.69 -13.89
N ARG A 70 -2.93 -4.20 -13.23
CA ARG A 70 -2.04 -3.50 -12.27
C ARG A 70 -2.70 -3.32 -10.89
N CYS A 71 -1.90 -3.39 -9.84
CA CYS A 71 -2.36 -3.25 -8.45
C CYS A 71 -1.33 -2.44 -7.65
N MET A 72 -1.66 -1.19 -7.32
CA MET A 72 -0.74 -0.22 -6.71
C MET A 72 -1.21 0.24 -5.33
N ALA A 73 -1.75 1.45 -5.23
CA ALA A 73 -2.16 2.05 -3.96
C ALA A 73 -3.23 1.18 -3.31
N LEU A 74 -3.07 0.93 -2.01
CA LEU A 74 -3.95 0.07 -1.25
C LEU A 74 -4.40 0.78 0.02
N TYR A 75 -5.69 0.99 0.19
CA TYR A 75 -6.23 1.61 1.40
C TYR A 75 -7.38 0.79 1.97
N THR A 76 -7.50 0.78 3.30
CA THR A 76 -8.62 0.13 3.97
C THR A 76 -9.29 1.06 4.94
N ASP A 77 -10.62 1.14 4.83
CA ASP A 77 -11.45 1.71 5.90
C ASP A 77 -11.74 0.60 6.91
N LYS A 78 -10.80 0.43 7.85
CA LYS A 78 -10.81 -0.67 8.83
C LYS A 78 -10.95 -2.03 8.12
N ASP A 79 -12.04 -2.74 8.38
CA ASP A 79 -12.40 -4.03 7.81
C ASP A 79 -13.64 -3.97 6.90
N ARG A 80 -14.12 -2.77 6.58
CA ARG A 80 -15.32 -2.58 5.76
C ARG A 80 -15.00 -2.53 4.28
N ASN A 81 -14.04 -1.69 3.88
CA ASN A 81 -13.73 -1.46 2.47
C ASN A 81 -12.24 -1.63 2.22
N ILE A 82 -11.91 -2.26 1.08
CA ILE A 82 -10.58 -2.25 0.48
C ILE A 82 -10.67 -1.38 -0.79
N TYR A 83 -9.77 -0.41 -0.92
CA TYR A 83 -9.60 0.44 -2.10
C TYR A 83 -8.29 0.10 -2.78
N ILE A 84 -8.33 -0.12 -4.09
CA ILE A 84 -7.15 -0.52 -4.89
C ILE A 84 -7.08 0.35 -6.13
N SER A 85 -5.93 0.99 -6.37
CA SER A 85 -5.66 1.57 -7.67
C SER A 85 -5.13 0.55 -8.67
N THR A 86 -5.61 0.67 -9.90
CA THR A 86 -5.23 -0.11 -11.06
C THR A 86 -4.67 0.82 -12.14
N ASN A 87 -4.41 0.30 -13.34
CA ASN A 87 -3.86 1.08 -14.43
C ASN A 87 -4.76 2.26 -14.86
N HIS A 88 -6.09 2.16 -14.70
CA HIS A 88 -7.03 3.20 -15.16
C HIS A 88 -8.23 3.44 -14.25
N SER A 89 -8.29 2.78 -13.10
CA SER A 89 -9.42 2.88 -12.18
C SER A 89 -9.02 2.67 -10.73
N ILE A 90 -9.88 3.10 -9.82
CA ILE A 90 -9.84 2.71 -8.41
C ILE A 90 -11.06 1.84 -8.12
N TRP A 91 -10.83 0.64 -7.60
CA TRP A 91 -11.90 -0.26 -7.16
C TRP A 91 -12.15 -0.10 -5.66
N GLN A 92 -13.41 -0.05 -5.26
CA GLN A 92 -13.85 -0.25 -3.88
C GLN A 92 -14.46 -1.64 -3.76
N LEU A 93 -13.87 -2.47 -2.91
CA LEU A 93 -14.36 -3.78 -2.53
C LEU A 93 -14.92 -3.70 -1.11
N GLU A 94 -16.22 -3.94 -0.96
CA GLU A 94 -16.92 -3.86 0.31
C GLU A 94 -17.08 -5.27 0.91
N ASN A 95 -16.86 -5.39 2.22
CA ASN A 95 -17.21 -6.60 2.95
C ASN A 95 -18.74 -6.79 2.93
N GLY A 96 -19.19 -7.84 2.25
CA GLY A 96 -20.60 -8.17 2.10
C GLY A 96 -21.25 -8.87 3.30
N LEU A 97 -20.48 -9.15 4.36
CA LEU A 97 -20.99 -9.79 5.57
C LEU A 97 -21.30 -8.78 6.66
N GLU A 98 -22.48 -8.93 7.27
CA GLU A 98 -22.83 -8.22 8.50
C GLU A 98 -21.85 -8.53 9.65
N PRO A 99 -21.63 -7.58 10.59
CA PRO A 99 -20.72 -7.79 11.71
C PRO A 99 -21.00 -9.10 12.47
N GLY A 100 -19.94 -9.91 12.64
CA GLY A 100 -20.01 -11.18 13.37
C GLY A 100 -20.58 -12.36 12.58
N ARG A 101 -21.04 -12.16 11.33
CA ARG A 101 -21.45 -13.26 10.45
C ARG A 101 -20.24 -13.90 9.76
N GLN A 102 -20.45 -15.15 9.37
CA GLN A 102 -19.53 -15.90 8.52
C GLN A 102 -20.34 -16.58 7.42
N LEU A 103 -19.73 -16.75 6.25
CA LEU A 103 -20.29 -17.53 5.16
C LEU A 103 -19.25 -18.55 4.72
N GLU A 104 -19.59 -19.84 4.79
CA GLU A 104 -18.69 -20.95 4.41
C GLU A 104 -17.32 -20.92 5.12
N GLY A 105 -17.27 -20.37 6.34
CA GLY A 105 -16.05 -20.23 7.14
C GLY A 105 -15.23 -18.96 6.86
N TRP A 106 -15.64 -18.11 5.92
CA TRP A 106 -15.06 -16.79 5.70
C TRP A 106 -15.72 -15.77 6.61
N ASP A 107 -14.93 -15.00 7.38
CA ASP A 107 -15.45 -13.93 8.23
C ASP A 107 -15.51 -12.57 7.54
N ARG A 108 -14.80 -12.39 6.43
CA ARG A 108 -14.93 -11.23 5.55
C ARG A 108 -14.99 -11.69 4.11
N ILE A 109 -15.91 -11.13 3.33
CA ILE A 109 -16.02 -11.38 1.89
C ILE A 109 -16.06 -10.04 1.18
N TYR A 110 -14.91 -9.64 0.62
CA TYR A 110 -14.77 -8.38 -0.09
C TYR A 110 -15.25 -8.54 -1.53
N LEU A 111 -16.30 -7.80 -1.88
CA LEU A 111 -16.97 -7.85 -3.16
C LEU A 111 -16.76 -6.52 -3.88
N PRO A 112 -16.40 -6.50 -5.18
CA PRO A 112 -16.39 -5.26 -5.94
C PRO A 112 -17.78 -4.59 -5.90
N ARG A 113 -17.83 -3.32 -5.50
CA ARG A 113 -19.07 -2.53 -5.40
C ARG A 113 -19.04 -1.23 -6.17
N LYS A 114 -17.88 -0.59 -6.27
CA LYS A 114 -17.72 0.65 -7.03
C LYS A 114 -16.41 0.63 -7.81
N ALA A 115 -16.44 1.22 -8.99
CA ALA A 115 -15.26 1.56 -9.77
C ALA A 115 -15.28 3.07 -10.02
N PHE A 116 -14.15 3.72 -9.77
CA PHE A 116 -13.91 5.10 -10.16
C PHE A 116 -12.97 5.07 -11.36
N ILE A 117 -13.48 5.38 -12.55
CA ILE A 117 -12.68 5.35 -13.77
C ILE A 117 -11.91 6.67 -13.89
N THR A 118 -10.60 6.61 -13.78
CA THR A 118 -9.72 7.79 -13.76
C THR A 118 -8.99 8.00 -15.09
N GLY A 119 -8.82 6.95 -15.88
CA GLY A 119 -7.82 6.89 -16.95
C GLY A 119 -6.41 6.63 -16.39
N GLY A 120 -5.42 6.54 -17.27
CA GLY A 120 -4.01 6.28 -16.93
C GLY A 120 -3.33 7.48 -16.29
N VAL A 121 -3.58 7.70 -15.00
CA VAL A 121 -3.14 8.89 -14.26
C VAL A 121 -2.12 8.56 -13.15
N ASP A 122 -1.74 7.29 -13.06
CA ASP A 122 -0.72 6.73 -12.17
C ASP A 122 -0.97 7.03 -10.68
N ILE A 123 -2.05 6.47 -10.15
CA ILE A 123 -2.46 6.65 -8.75
C ILE A 123 -1.51 5.91 -7.81
N HIS A 124 -0.74 6.65 -7.02
CA HIS A 124 0.32 6.10 -6.15
C HIS A 124 -0.09 5.90 -4.68
N ASP A 125 -1.04 6.67 -4.15
CA ASP A 125 -1.47 6.55 -2.74
C ASP A 125 -2.94 6.96 -2.60
N LEU A 126 -3.61 6.42 -1.56
CA LEU A 126 -5.04 6.57 -1.33
C LEU A 126 -5.35 6.80 0.16
N ALA A 127 -6.34 7.64 0.46
CA ALA A 127 -6.92 7.76 1.80
C ALA A 127 -8.36 8.27 1.75
N LEU A 128 -9.14 7.98 2.79
CA LEU A 128 -10.41 8.67 3.06
C LEU A 128 -10.18 9.80 4.07
N ASP A 129 -10.61 11.00 3.73
CA ASP A 129 -10.57 12.14 4.66
C ASP A 129 -11.66 12.05 5.73
N SER A 130 -11.68 13.00 6.68
CA SER A 130 -12.70 13.05 7.74
C SER A 130 -14.14 13.25 7.26
N ARG A 131 -14.35 13.55 5.97
CA ARG A 131 -15.67 13.66 5.33
C ARG A 131 -15.97 12.45 4.45
N ALA A 132 -15.19 11.37 4.58
CA ALA A 132 -15.27 10.16 3.76
C ALA A 132 -15.11 10.42 2.25
N ARG A 133 -14.39 11.47 1.86
CA ARG A 133 -14.01 11.71 0.46
C ARG A 133 -12.78 10.89 0.14
N LEU A 134 -12.80 10.22 -1.02
CA LEU A 134 -11.66 9.47 -1.51
C LEU A 134 -10.62 10.42 -2.09
N LEU A 135 -9.48 10.52 -1.41
CA LEU A 135 -8.34 11.30 -1.83
C LEU A 135 -7.29 10.38 -2.44
N ALA A 136 -6.62 10.87 -3.49
CA ALA A 136 -5.59 10.14 -4.19
C ALA A 136 -4.42 11.03 -4.56
N VAL A 137 -3.22 10.45 -4.57
CA VAL A 137 -2.06 11.02 -5.26
C VAL A 137 -2.16 10.67 -6.74
N VAL A 138 -2.25 11.68 -7.59
CA VAL A 138 -2.32 11.58 -9.06
C VAL A 138 -0.97 11.99 -9.63
N THR A 139 -0.05 11.03 -9.70
CA THR A 139 1.37 11.31 -9.94
C THR A 139 1.63 11.89 -11.32
N GLN A 140 0.96 11.38 -12.36
CA GLN A 140 1.06 11.90 -13.73
C GLN A 140 0.61 13.37 -13.85
N TYR A 141 -0.10 13.89 -12.85
CA TYR A 141 -0.61 15.27 -12.81
C TYR A 141 -0.09 16.07 -11.59
N ASN A 142 0.93 15.55 -10.89
CA ASN A 142 1.62 16.20 -9.76
C ASN A 142 0.70 16.76 -8.67
N CYS A 143 -0.43 16.10 -8.36
CA CYS A 143 -1.40 16.64 -7.42
C CYS A 143 -1.99 15.58 -6.47
N ILE A 144 -2.53 16.07 -5.35
CA ILE A 144 -3.49 15.33 -4.54
C ILE A 144 -4.88 15.77 -4.99
N ALA A 145 -5.76 14.81 -5.28
CA ALA A 145 -7.08 15.05 -5.84
C ALA A 145 -8.17 14.27 -5.12
N GLU A 146 -9.39 14.79 -5.17
CA GLU A 146 -10.61 14.07 -4.83
C GLU A 146 -11.06 13.20 -6.01
N ILE A 147 -11.39 11.95 -5.73
CA ILE A 147 -11.89 10.96 -6.69
C ILE A 147 -13.40 10.80 -6.56
N GLY A 148 -14.09 10.69 -7.69
CA GLY A 148 -15.55 10.47 -7.72
C GLY A 148 -16.37 11.72 -7.42
N SER A 149 -15.78 12.91 -7.56
CA SER A 149 -16.52 14.17 -7.55
C SER A 149 -17.45 14.25 -8.77
N SER A 150 -18.46 15.13 -8.73
CA SER A 150 -19.47 15.25 -9.79
C SER A 150 -18.94 15.70 -11.18
N LYS A 151 -17.67 16.09 -11.31
CA LYS A 151 -17.09 16.59 -12.57
C LYS A 151 -15.69 16.00 -12.82
N GLY A 152 -15.55 15.31 -13.96
CA GLY A 152 -14.27 14.78 -14.46
C GLY A 152 -13.81 13.49 -13.77
N SER A 153 -12.62 13.01 -14.15
CA SER A 153 -11.99 11.80 -13.59
C SER A 153 -11.54 11.99 -12.13
N PHE A 154 -11.12 13.20 -11.78
CA PHE A 154 -10.66 13.61 -10.46
C PHE A 154 -10.71 15.14 -10.35
N SER A 155 -10.70 15.68 -9.13
CA SER A 155 -10.68 17.12 -8.86
C SER A 155 -9.46 17.47 -8.00
N PRO A 156 -8.44 18.16 -8.55
CA PRO A 156 -7.26 18.54 -7.78
C PRO A 156 -7.61 19.39 -6.55
N LEU A 157 -7.01 19.05 -5.42
CA LEU A 157 -7.15 19.76 -4.14
C LEU A 157 -5.87 20.49 -3.75
N TRP A 158 -4.72 19.91 -4.09
CA TRP A 158 -3.42 20.48 -3.79
C TRP A 158 -2.41 20.06 -4.85
N ARG A 159 -1.48 20.96 -5.16
CA ARG A 159 -0.26 20.69 -5.94
C ARG A 159 0.91 21.40 -5.27
N PRO A 160 2.16 20.92 -5.43
CA PRO A 160 3.31 21.65 -4.95
C PRO A 160 3.37 23.06 -5.55
N PRO A 161 3.76 24.11 -4.81
CA PRO A 161 3.78 25.48 -5.32
C PRO A 161 4.71 25.69 -6.52
N PHE A 162 5.78 24.90 -6.61
CA PHE A 162 6.74 24.99 -7.71
C PHE A 162 6.25 24.36 -9.02
N ILE A 163 5.15 23.59 -9.00
CA ILE A 163 4.54 23.07 -10.23
C ILE A 163 3.76 24.19 -10.91
N SER A 164 4.07 24.55 -12.15
CA SER A 164 3.40 25.69 -12.80
C SER A 164 1.94 25.40 -13.15
N GLU A 165 1.63 24.18 -13.59
CA GLU A 165 0.30 23.81 -14.08
C GLU A 165 -0.03 22.32 -13.87
N ILE A 166 -1.32 21.98 -13.88
CA ILE A 166 -1.81 20.59 -13.77
C ILE A 166 -2.03 20.05 -15.17
N ILE A 167 -1.00 19.43 -15.73
CA ILE A 167 -1.03 18.74 -17.02
C ILE A 167 -0.44 17.34 -16.90
N ALA A 168 -0.63 16.52 -17.94
CA ALA A 168 -0.25 15.11 -17.96
C ALA A 168 1.27 14.90 -18.12
N GLU A 169 2.06 15.42 -17.18
CA GLU A 169 3.51 15.31 -17.14
C GLU A 169 3.94 14.92 -15.73
N ASP A 170 4.70 13.85 -15.58
CA ASP A 170 5.23 13.44 -14.27
C ASP A 170 6.48 14.27 -13.96
N ARG A 171 6.29 15.45 -13.36
CA ARG A 171 7.36 16.44 -13.19
C ARG A 171 8.20 16.20 -11.94
N CYS A 172 7.53 15.89 -10.83
CA CYS A 172 8.15 15.77 -9.52
C CYS A 172 8.07 14.36 -8.90
N HIS A 173 7.24 13.49 -9.46
CA HIS A 173 6.90 12.16 -8.94
C HIS A 173 6.47 12.18 -7.48
N LEU A 174 5.22 12.62 -7.28
CA LEU A 174 4.54 12.56 -5.99
C LEU A 174 4.24 11.09 -5.65
N ASN A 175 4.84 10.56 -4.59
CA ASN A 175 4.76 9.14 -4.25
C ASN A 175 3.65 8.80 -3.24
N GLY A 176 3.32 9.72 -2.34
CA GLY A 176 2.43 9.41 -1.24
C GLY A 176 2.13 10.58 -0.35
N PHE A 177 1.12 10.42 0.49
CA PHE A 177 0.66 11.45 1.43
C PHE A 177 0.09 10.82 2.69
N CYS A 178 -0.10 11.61 3.74
CA CYS A 178 -0.84 11.18 4.92
C CYS A 178 -1.82 12.23 5.39
N LEU A 179 -2.76 11.77 6.20
CA LEU A 179 -3.69 12.61 6.92
C LEU A 179 -3.19 12.84 8.35
N ASP A 180 -3.53 13.99 8.93
CA ASP A 180 -3.43 14.25 10.35
C ASP A 180 -4.53 13.54 11.16
N HIS A 181 -4.54 13.77 12.47
CA HIS A 181 -5.54 13.21 13.38
C HIS A 181 -6.97 13.75 13.16
N ASP A 182 -7.11 14.90 12.48
CA ASP A 182 -8.39 15.48 12.06
C ASP A 182 -8.86 14.92 10.70
N GLY A 183 -8.09 14.00 10.09
CA GLY A 183 -8.36 13.45 8.77
C GLY A 183 -8.13 14.44 7.62
N LYS A 184 -7.27 15.45 7.81
CA LYS A 184 -6.90 16.42 6.76
C LYS A 184 -5.52 16.06 6.18
N PRO A 185 -5.27 16.27 4.87
CA PRO A 185 -3.95 16.09 4.30
C PRO A 185 -2.88 16.91 5.05
N ALA A 186 -1.81 16.24 5.48
CA ALA A 186 -0.77 16.80 6.34
C ALA A 186 0.61 16.84 5.69
N TYR A 187 1.08 15.71 5.16
CA TYR A 187 2.40 15.63 4.53
C TYR A 187 2.35 14.83 3.23
N ALA A 188 3.25 15.16 2.30
CA ALA A 188 3.47 14.37 1.08
C ALA A 188 4.96 14.13 0.80
N SER A 189 5.26 13.03 0.11
CA SER A 189 6.61 12.67 -0.34
C SER A 189 6.78 12.88 -1.84
N ILE A 190 7.85 13.56 -2.24
CA ILE A 190 8.17 13.91 -3.63
C ILE A 190 9.59 13.40 -3.94
N VAL A 191 9.80 12.77 -5.10
CA VAL A 191 11.11 12.21 -5.47
C VAL A 191 12.11 13.29 -5.91
N GLY A 192 11.65 14.32 -6.59
CA GLY A 192 12.50 15.41 -7.04
C GLY A 192 11.74 16.73 -7.16
N VAL A 193 12.36 17.82 -6.75
CA VAL A 193 11.80 19.17 -6.92
C VAL A 193 12.10 19.65 -8.33
N SER A 194 11.20 19.36 -9.27
CA SER A 194 11.28 19.78 -10.67
C SER A 194 9.89 20.13 -11.23
N ASP A 195 9.86 21.04 -12.20
CA ASP A 195 8.69 21.45 -12.98
C ASP A 195 8.85 21.10 -14.47
N GLU A 196 9.73 20.14 -14.79
CA GLU A 196 9.94 19.62 -16.14
C GLU A 196 9.44 18.17 -16.23
N ASN A 197 8.82 17.78 -17.34
CA ASN A 197 8.35 16.41 -17.53
C ASN A 197 9.49 15.40 -17.34
N ASP A 198 9.27 14.37 -16.52
CA ASP A 198 10.27 13.38 -16.09
C ASP A 198 11.50 13.95 -15.34
N GLY A 199 11.50 15.25 -14.98
CA GLY A 199 12.66 15.92 -14.38
C GLY A 199 13.11 15.33 -13.03
N TRP A 200 12.20 14.73 -12.27
CA TRP A 200 12.51 14.01 -11.03
C TRP A 200 13.54 12.88 -11.20
N ARG A 201 13.69 12.31 -12.41
CA ARG A 201 14.58 11.17 -12.66
C ARG A 201 16.06 11.48 -12.41
N GLU A 202 16.46 12.72 -12.62
CA GLU A 202 17.83 13.19 -12.36
C GLU A 202 18.10 13.41 -10.87
N HIS A 203 17.04 13.44 -10.07
CA HIS A 203 17.07 13.78 -8.65
C HIS A 203 16.87 12.58 -7.70
N ARG A 204 16.76 11.36 -8.23
CA ARG A 204 16.44 10.13 -7.46
C ARG A 204 17.40 9.83 -6.29
N GLU A 205 18.65 10.25 -6.36
CA GLU A 205 19.65 9.93 -5.32
C GLU A 205 19.47 10.78 -4.05
N LYS A 206 19.09 12.06 -4.18
CA LYS A 206 19.10 13.00 -3.03
C LYS A 206 18.19 14.22 -3.17
N GLY A 207 17.39 14.33 -4.23
CA GLY A 207 16.51 15.48 -4.44
C GLY A 207 15.12 15.31 -3.82
N GLY A 208 14.88 14.19 -3.14
CA GLY A 208 13.59 13.90 -2.54
C GLY A 208 13.33 14.72 -1.29
N VAL A 209 12.05 15.05 -1.09
CA VAL A 209 11.57 15.87 0.02
C VAL A 209 10.30 15.31 0.65
N ILE A 210 10.08 15.63 1.92
CA ILE A 210 8.77 15.59 2.56
C ILE A 210 8.28 17.03 2.71
N VAL A 211 7.08 17.31 2.21
CA VAL A 211 6.45 18.64 2.25
C VAL A 211 5.28 18.64 3.24
N ASP A 212 5.18 19.69 4.04
CA ASP A 212 3.99 20.02 4.82
C ASP A 212 2.94 20.64 3.91
N LEU A 213 1.75 20.04 3.83
CA LEU A 213 0.70 20.45 2.88
C LEU A 213 -0.04 21.73 3.30
N GLN A 214 0.08 22.15 4.56
CA GLN A 214 -0.54 23.37 5.07
C GLN A 214 0.35 24.59 4.82
N THR A 215 1.67 24.43 5.03
CA THR A 215 2.64 25.54 4.90
C THR A 215 3.40 25.52 3.57
N ASN A 216 3.39 24.39 2.86
CA ASN A 216 4.24 24.08 1.71
C ASN A 216 5.75 24.08 2.02
N GLU A 217 6.14 23.99 3.29
CA GLU A 217 7.54 23.91 3.68
C GLU A 217 8.09 22.50 3.48
N PHE A 218 9.35 22.40 3.05
CA PHE A 218 10.08 21.13 3.03
C PHE A 218 10.59 20.81 4.43
N VAL A 219 9.91 19.89 5.11
CA VAL A 219 10.22 19.46 6.48
C VAL A 219 11.31 18.38 6.55
N ALA A 220 11.57 17.69 5.44
CA ALA A 220 12.71 16.80 5.25
C ALA A 220 13.21 16.90 3.81
N GLN A 221 14.53 16.88 3.61
CA GLN A 221 15.18 17.05 2.31
C GLN A 221 16.41 16.14 2.21
N GLY A 222 16.96 15.99 1.01
CA GLY A 222 18.16 15.17 0.81
C GLY A 222 17.86 13.67 0.72
N LEU A 223 16.60 13.30 0.48
CA LEU A 223 16.14 11.92 0.54
C LEU A 223 16.29 11.22 -0.82
N SER A 224 16.64 9.94 -0.80
CA SER A 224 16.59 9.09 -2.00
C SER A 224 15.21 8.44 -2.16
N MET A 225 14.45 8.91 -3.16
CA MET A 225 13.11 8.40 -3.51
C MET A 225 12.19 8.20 -2.30
N PRO A 226 11.86 9.25 -1.53
CA PRO A 226 11.00 9.13 -0.36
C PRO A 226 9.60 8.64 -0.74
N HIS A 227 9.00 7.83 0.12
CA HIS A 227 7.72 7.16 -0.12
C HIS A 227 6.88 7.06 1.17
N THR A 228 5.56 6.96 1.02
CA THR A 228 4.58 6.58 2.07
C THR A 228 4.79 7.28 3.41
N PRO A 229 4.68 8.63 3.48
CA PRO A 229 4.63 9.30 4.75
C PRO A 229 3.39 8.84 5.52
N ARG A 230 3.49 8.69 6.83
CA ARG A 230 2.42 8.27 7.72
C ARG A 230 2.61 8.95 9.08
N ILE A 231 1.55 9.51 9.64
CA ILE A 231 1.54 9.97 11.03
C ILE A 231 1.09 8.80 11.90
N HIS A 232 1.87 8.50 12.94
CA HIS A 232 1.53 7.50 13.95
C HIS A 232 2.09 7.92 15.31
N ASN A 233 1.32 7.80 16.39
CA ASN A 233 1.72 8.23 17.74
C ASN A 233 2.33 9.65 17.78
N ASN A 234 1.69 10.62 17.11
CA ASN A 234 2.14 12.01 16.98
C ASN A 234 3.53 12.20 16.35
N ARG A 235 4.02 11.21 15.62
CA ARG A 235 5.30 11.26 14.92
C ARG A 235 5.10 11.01 13.43
N LEU A 236 5.85 11.73 12.61
CA LEU A 236 5.90 11.53 11.17
C LEU A 236 6.92 10.44 10.85
N TYR A 237 6.45 9.37 10.23
CA TYR A 237 7.25 8.29 9.67
C TYR A 237 7.18 8.32 8.15
N PHE A 238 8.24 7.87 7.48
CA PHE A 238 8.28 7.74 6.03
C PHE A 238 9.35 6.74 5.61
N LEU A 239 9.37 6.37 4.35
CA LEU A 239 10.34 5.44 3.78
C LEU A 239 11.31 6.19 2.87
N GLU A 240 12.61 5.96 3.02
CA GLU A 240 13.64 6.42 2.08
C GLU A 240 13.98 5.26 1.11
N ALA A 241 13.09 5.01 0.16
CA ALA A 241 13.05 3.79 -0.64
C ALA A 241 14.35 3.50 -1.39
N GLY A 242 14.97 4.54 -1.95
CA GLY A 242 16.21 4.43 -2.72
C GLY A 242 17.44 4.12 -1.89
N SER A 243 17.32 4.08 -0.55
CA SER A 243 18.41 3.73 0.38
C SER A 243 18.07 2.58 1.34
N GLY A 244 16.81 2.14 1.38
CA GLY A 244 16.35 1.03 2.22
C GLY A 244 16.09 1.41 3.69
N TRP A 245 15.91 2.69 4.01
CA TRP A 245 15.72 3.14 5.39
C TRP A 245 14.25 3.42 5.73
N PHE A 246 13.78 2.83 6.82
CA PHE A 246 12.59 3.29 7.55
C PHE A 246 12.98 4.49 8.41
N CYS A 247 12.31 5.62 8.19
CA CYS A 247 12.69 6.90 8.77
C CYS A 247 11.57 7.50 9.62
N SER A 248 11.95 8.41 10.51
CA SER A 248 11.03 9.36 11.13
C SER A 248 11.60 10.76 11.16
N LEU A 249 10.74 11.76 11.33
CA LEU A 249 11.14 13.13 11.58
C LEU A 249 11.00 13.45 13.07
N ASP A 250 12.08 13.88 13.70
CA ASP A 250 12.04 14.44 15.06
C ASP A 250 11.25 15.77 15.01
N PRO A 251 10.12 15.88 15.72
CA PRO A 251 9.27 17.07 15.67
C PRO A 251 9.92 18.30 16.35
N VAL A 252 10.89 18.10 17.24
CA VAL A 252 11.59 19.16 17.98
C VAL A 252 12.86 19.57 17.22
N GLN A 253 13.70 18.60 16.87
CA GLN A 253 14.99 18.88 16.21
C GLN A 253 14.86 19.12 14.71
N LYS A 254 13.70 18.77 14.10
CA LYS A 254 13.48 18.76 12.64
C LYS A 254 14.56 17.96 11.90
N LYS A 255 15.00 16.85 12.51
CA LYS A 255 16.03 15.96 11.96
C LYS A 255 15.43 14.64 11.50
N ILE A 256 15.96 14.15 10.38
CA ILE A 256 15.64 12.83 9.86
C ILE A 256 16.37 11.79 10.71
N GLU A 257 15.62 10.90 11.34
CA GLU A 257 16.13 9.74 12.04
C GLU A 257 15.93 8.49 11.18
N ARG A 258 17.03 7.84 10.79
CA ARG A 258 17.03 6.56 10.08
C ARG A 258 16.95 5.43 11.11
N LEU A 259 15.76 4.86 11.28
CA LEU A 259 15.41 3.99 12.40
C LEU A 259 15.85 2.54 12.15
N LEU A 260 15.50 1.99 10.98
CA LEU A 260 15.75 0.59 10.65
C LEU A 260 16.00 0.43 9.16
N TRP A 261 17.11 -0.23 8.79
CA TRP A 261 17.43 -0.53 7.40
C TRP A 261 16.90 -1.92 6.99
N ARG A 262 16.35 -2.03 5.78
CA ARG A 262 15.85 -3.28 5.20
C ARG A 262 16.45 -3.55 3.81
N PRO A 263 16.73 -4.82 3.47
CA PRO A 263 17.38 -5.18 2.20
C PRO A 263 16.37 -5.16 1.04
N GLY A 264 16.00 -3.98 0.58
CA GLY A 264 15.11 -3.83 -0.56
C GLY A 264 14.59 -2.41 -0.71
N PHE A 265 13.82 -2.20 -1.77
CA PHE A 265 13.20 -0.91 -2.03
C PHE A 265 11.86 -0.81 -1.32
N LEU A 266 11.74 0.18 -0.44
CA LEU A 266 10.63 0.26 0.50
C LEU A 266 9.47 1.06 -0.09
N ARG A 267 8.24 0.55 0.03
CA ARG A 267 7.06 1.22 -0.53
C ARG A 267 5.86 1.20 0.42
N GLY A 268 5.38 0.04 0.84
CA GLY A 268 4.24 -0.07 1.75
C GLY A 268 4.62 0.23 3.20
N LEU A 269 3.81 1.04 3.89
CA LEU A 269 3.91 1.28 5.34
C LEU A 269 2.53 1.47 5.95
N ARG A 270 2.18 0.67 6.95
CA ARG A 270 1.00 0.86 7.81
C ARG A 270 1.31 0.56 9.26
N PHE A 271 0.44 1.04 10.14
CA PHE A 271 0.58 0.85 11.58
C PHE A 271 -0.66 0.19 12.17
N LYS A 272 -0.45 -0.61 13.22
CA LYS A 272 -1.51 -1.09 14.12
C LYS A 272 -0.96 -1.19 15.54
N GLY A 273 -1.50 -0.38 16.45
CA GLY A 273 -0.99 -0.29 17.82
C GLY A 273 0.51 0.06 17.82
N ASN A 274 1.34 -0.79 18.42
CA ASN A 274 2.79 -0.58 18.49
C ASN A 274 3.58 -1.18 17.32
N PHE A 275 2.89 -1.64 16.27
CA PHE A 275 3.53 -2.38 15.18
C PHE A 275 3.48 -1.62 13.87
N ALA A 276 4.60 -1.62 13.15
CA ALA A 276 4.67 -1.19 11.76
C ALA A 276 4.70 -2.39 10.82
N PHE A 277 3.99 -2.29 9.72
CA PHE A 277 3.95 -3.24 8.61
C PHE A 277 4.65 -2.58 7.45
N LEU A 278 5.79 -3.12 7.04
CA LEU A 278 6.68 -2.47 6.09
C LEU A 278 6.98 -3.42 4.93
N CYS A 279 6.70 -2.97 3.70
CA CYS A 279 6.95 -3.74 2.49
C CYS A 279 8.28 -3.34 1.85
N SER A 280 9.10 -4.33 1.52
CA SER A 280 10.27 -4.24 0.66
C SER A 280 10.04 -4.97 -0.66
N SER A 281 10.69 -4.48 -1.71
CA SER A 281 10.69 -5.11 -3.03
C SER A 281 12.10 -5.36 -3.52
N GLU A 282 12.23 -6.31 -4.42
CA GLU A 282 13.44 -6.43 -5.22
C GLU A 282 13.53 -5.26 -6.22
N PRO A 283 14.71 -4.65 -6.39
CA PRO A 283 14.88 -3.52 -7.29
C PRO A 283 14.78 -3.93 -8.77
N ARG A 284 14.06 -3.15 -9.59
CA ARG A 284 14.03 -3.32 -11.06
C ARG A 284 15.37 -2.97 -11.68
N HIS A 285 15.78 -3.72 -12.70
CA HIS A 285 17.07 -3.50 -13.36
C HIS A 285 17.30 -2.09 -13.96
N LYS A 286 16.25 -1.36 -14.38
CA LYS A 286 16.41 -0.04 -15.02
C LYS A 286 16.22 1.16 -14.08
N THR A 287 15.18 1.15 -13.25
CA THR A 287 14.83 2.31 -12.38
C THR A 287 15.72 2.43 -11.14
N PHE A 288 16.47 1.38 -10.80
CA PHE A 288 17.18 1.27 -9.52
C PHE A 288 18.70 1.32 -9.66
N HIS A 289 19.19 1.34 -10.89
CA HIS A 289 20.60 1.53 -11.17
C HIS A 289 21.06 2.88 -10.64
N GLY A 290 22.14 2.89 -9.86
CA GLY A 290 22.74 4.09 -9.28
C GLY A 290 22.10 4.59 -7.97
N LEU A 291 21.15 3.86 -7.39
CA LEU A 291 20.57 4.23 -6.09
C LEU A 291 21.49 3.84 -4.91
N PRO A 292 21.48 4.60 -3.79
CA PRO A 292 22.25 4.27 -2.59
C PRO A 292 22.03 2.86 -2.04
N LEU A 293 20.84 2.29 -2.25
CA LEU A 293 20.47 0.93 -1.83
C LEU A 293 21.46 -0.12 -2.35
N GLN A 294 21.97 0.01 -3.57
CA GLN A 294 22.92 -0.97 -4.12
C GLN A 294 24.20 -1.02 -3.28
N LYS A 295 24.76 0.14 -2.93
CA LYS A 295 25.96 0.24 -2.08
C LYS A 295 25.71 -0.30 -0.68
N GLU A 296 24.53 -0.06 -0.10
CA GLU A 296 24.18 -0.60 1.21
C GLU A 296 24.00 -2.12 1.20
N LEU A 297 23.40 -2.70 0.16
CA LEU A 297 23.32 -4.16 -0.04
C LEU A 297 24.70 -4.80 -0.12
N GLU A 298 25.59 -4.23 -0.95
CA GLU A 298 26.99 -4.70 -1.10
C GLU A 298 27.75 -4.60 0.23
N LYS A 299 27.68 -3.45 0.90
CA LYS A 299 28.34 -3.21 2.20
C LYS A 299 27.89 -4.18 3.30
N ARG A 300 26.62 -4.59 3.27
CA ARG A 300 26.03 -5.49 4.28
C ARG A 300 26.09 -6.97 3.87
N ASN A 301 26.55 -7.26 2.65
CA ASN A 301 26.53 -8.59 2.05
C ASN A 301 25.11 -9.21 2.04
N GLU A 302 24.11 -8.40 1.70
CA GLU A 302 22.70 -8.76 1.68
C GLU A 302 22.17 -8.82 0.25
N LYS A 303 21.17 -9.68 0.02
CA LYS A 303 20.42 -9.72 -1.24
C LYS A 303 19.10 -8.97 -1.08
N PRO A 304 18.61 -8.28 -2.12
CA PRO A 304 17.31 -7.64 -2.04
C PRO A 304 16.19 -8.69 -1.85
N ARG A 305 15.13 -8.30 -1.13
CA ARG A 305 14.01 -9.15 -0.76
C ARG A 305 12.66 -8.52 -1.10
N CYS A 306 11.77 -9.32 -1.66
CA CYS A 306 10.34 -9.06 -1.72
C CYS A 306 9.69 -9.57 -0.43
N ALA A 307 9.42 -8.68 0.53
CA ALA A 307 9.02 -9.08 1.86
C ALA A 307 8.12 -8.07 2.56
N LEU A 308 7.32 -8.56 3.50
CA LEU A 308 6.65 -7.76 4.51
C LEU A 308 7.30 -8.04 5.85
N ASP A 309 7.75 -6.99 6.53
CA ASP A 309 8.24 -7.05 7.91
C ASP A 309 7.21 -6.47 8.88
N ILE A 310 7.01 -7.15 10.00
CA ILE A 310 6.29 -6.63 11.17
C ILE A 310 7.34 -6.17 12.17
N ILE A 311 7.34 -4.87 12.46
CA ILE A 311 8.33 -4.19 13.32
C ILE A 311 7.66 -3.78 14.62
N ASP A 312 8.25 -4.14 15.75
CA ASP A 312 7.91 -3.61 17.07
C ASP A 312 8.56 -2.22 17.22
N LEU A 313 7.74 -1.18 17.41
CA LEU A 313 8.22 0.21 17.42
C LEU A 313 9.00 0.59 18.69
N ASP A 314 8.72 -0.04 19.83
CA ASP A 314 9.47 0.24 21.07
C ASP A 314 10.89 -0.30 20.98
N LYS A 315 11.03 -1.48 20.36
CA LYS A 315 12.33 -2.14 20.16
C LYS A 315 13.03 -1.71 18.87
N MET A 316 12.29 -1.10 17.94
CA MET A 316 12.68 -0.84 16.56
C MET A 316 13.30 -2.06 15.88
N ALA A 317 12.63 -3.22 16.02
CA ALA A 317 13.14 -4.51 15.55
C ALA A 317 12.07 -5.29 14.79
N VAL A 318 12.50 -6.00 13.74
CA VAL A 318 11.63 -6.96 13.03
C VAL A 318 11.35 -8.12 13.98
N ILE A 319 10.06 -8.35 14.27
CA ILE A 319 9.61 -9.46 15.11
C ILE A 319 9.09 -10.63 14.29
N HIS A 320 8.55 -10.36 13.10
CA HIS A 320 8.08 -11.37 12.15
C HIS A 320 8.25 -10.87 10.72
N SER A 321 8.39 -11.79 9.77
CA SER A 321 8.48 -11.48 8.34
C SER A 321 7.69 -12.47 7.50
N LEU A 322 7.26 -12.00 6.33
CA LEU A 322 6.70 -12.78 5.24
C LEU A 322 7.53 -12.50 3.99
N ASP A 323 8.25 -13.50 3.49
CA ASP A 323 9.00 -13.43 2.24
C ASP A 323 8.18 -13.99 1.08
N ILE A 324 8.27 -13.34 -0.07
CA ILE A 324 7.62 -13.78 -1.31
C ILE A 324 8.69 -14.08 -2.35
N THR A 325 8.62 -15.25 -2.95
CA THR A 325 9.53 -15.68 -4.03
C THR A 325 8.74 -16.17 -5.24
N GLY A 326 9.41 -16.39 -6.38
CA GLY A 326 8.78 -16.85 -7.62
C GLY A 326 8.31 -15.67 -8.47
N SER A 327 7.08 -15.74 -9.01
CA SER A 327 6.55 -14.73 -9.94
C SER A 327 6.24 -13.36 -9.34
N VAL A 328 6.18 -13.22 -8.01
CA VAL A 328 5.99 -11.92 -7.33
C VAL A 328 7.29 -11.48 -6.70
N ARG A 329 7.89 -10.42 -7.24
CA ARG A 329 9.16 -9.83 -6.76
C ARG A 329 8.99 -8.40 -6.22
N GLU A 330 7.76 -7.90 -6.25
CA GLU A 330 7.43 -6.54 -5.85
C GLU A 330 6.15 -6.45 -5.01
N LEU A 331 6.29 -5.90 -3.81
CA LEU A 331 5.20 -5.40 -2.99
C LEU A 331 5.11 -3.89 -3.10
N TYR A 332 3.94 -3.39 -3.47
CA TYR A 332 3.70 -1.96 -3.63
C TYR A 332 3.21 -1.34 -2.32
N ASP A 333 2.09 -1.81 -1.78
CA ASP A 333 1.54 -1.29 -0.53
C ASP A 333 0.97 -2.42 0.34
N VAL A 334 0.68 -2.08 1.59
CA VAL A 334 0.10 -2.97 2.60
C VAL A 334 -1.12 -2.29 3.22
N ALA A 335 -2.12 -3.10 3.55
CA ALA A 335 -3.21 -2.71 4.42
C ALA A 335 -3.43 -3.75 5.52
N VAL A 336 -3.93 -3.29 6.67
CA VAL A 336 -4.12 -4.11 7.87
C VAL A 336 -5.61 -4.22 8.14
N LEU A 337 -6.14 -5.44 8.06
CA LEU A 337 -7.54 -5.77 8.30
C LEU A 337 -7.71 -6.19 9.76
N GLU A 338 -8.25 -5.30 10.57
CA GLU A 338 -8.47 -5.56 11.99
C GLU A 338 -9.69 -6.44 12.25
N LYS A 339 -9.62 -7.28 13.28
CA LYS A 339 -10.71 -8.20 13.68
C LYS A 339 -11.14 -9.12 12.53
N CYS A 340 -10.19 -9.48 11.68
CA CYS A 340 -10.35 -10.35 10.53
C CYS A 340 -9.39 -11.54 10.65
N VAL A 341 -9.91 -12.74 10.40
CA VAL A 341 -9.20 -14.02 10.59
C VAL A 341 -9.09 -14.79 9.28
N GLN A 342 -10.16 -14.81 8.47
CA GLN A 342 -10.22 -15.57 7.23
C GLN A 342 -10.98 -14.76 6.16
N PRO A 343 -10.29 -13.80 5.51
CA PRO A 343 -10.86 -12.96 4.46
C PRO A 343 -10.82 -13.63 3.08
N LEU A 344 -11.90 -13.44 2.33
CA LEU A 344 -12.03 -13.79 0.92
C LEU A 344 -12.17 -12.53 0.10
N VAL A 345 -11.52 -12.49 -1.07
CA VAL A 345 -11.72 -11.43 -2.06
C VAL A 345 -12.25 -12.01 -3.35
N TYR A 346 -13.28 -11.37 -3.91
CA TYR A 346 -13.83 -11.67 -5.22
C TYR A 346 -13.18 -10.81 -6.29
N GLY A 347 -12.99 -11.40 -7.47
CA GLY A 347 -12.48 -10.70 -8.64
C GLY A 347 -13.52 -9.77 -9.24
N ILE A 348 -13.08 -8.94 -10.18
CA ILE A 348 -13.93 -8.05 -10.99
C ILE A 348 -14.49 -8.75 -12.24
N GLU A 349 -14.11 -10.00 -12.44
CA GLU A 349 -14.57 -10.92 -13.47
C GLU A 349 -14.84 -12.29 -12.83
N GLY A 350 -15.57 -13.17 -13.52
CA GLY A 350 -15.84 -14.54 -13.07
C GLY A 350 -17.30 -14.84 -12.71
N ASP A 351 -17.65 -16.13 -12.72
CA ASP A 351 -19.02 -16.61 -12.44
C ASP A 351 -19.43 -16.40 -10.98
N GLU A 352 -18.47 -16.30 -10.06
CA GLU A 352 -18.72 -16.08 -8.64
C GLU A 352 -19.39 -14.73 -8.38
N MET A 353 -19.15 -13.71 -9.22
CA MET A 353 -19.84 -12.41 -9.12
C MET A 353 -21.35 -12.54 -9.35
N ARG A 354 -21.79 -13.54 -10.11
CA ARG A 354 -23.23 -13.78 -10.37
C ARG A 354 -23.93 -14.46 -9.20
N LYS A 355 -23.18 -15.04 -8.25
CA LYS A 355 -23.72 -15.91 -7.21
C LYS A 355 -23.99 -15.19 -5.89
N ILE A 356 -23.30 -14.09 -5.61
CA ILE A 356 -23.43 -13.39 -4.32
C ILE A 356 -24.25 -12.11 -4.47
N VAL A 357 -25.42 -12.10 -3.81
CA VAL A 357 -26.28 -10.93 -3.67
C VAL A 357 -26.31 -10.53 -2.20
N VAL A 358 -26.04 -9.26 -1.93
CA VAL A 358 -26.19 -8.66 -0.60
C VAL A 358 -27.34 -7.67 -0.69
N LEU A 359 -28.42 -7.93 0.07
CA LEU A 359 -29.57 -7.05 0.13
C LEU A 359 -29.31 -5.91 1.12
N GLY A 360 -29.64 -4.68 0.71
CA GLY A 360 -29.71 -3.54 1.62
C GLY A 360 -31.00 -3.55 2.44
N GLU A 361 -31.21 -2.47 3.20
CA GLU A 361 -32.49 -2.23 3.88
C GLU A 361 -33.64 -2.16 2.87
N ASP A 362 -34.65 -3.01 3.04
CA ASP A 362 -35.89 -2.94 2.28
C ASP A 362 -36.74 -1.75 2.79
N LYS A 363 -37.03 -0.81 1.89
CA LYS A 363 -37.83 0.39 2.16
C LYS A 363 -39.18 0.38 1.42
N THR A 364 -39.55 -0.74 0.80
CA THR A 364 -40.78 -0.83 0.00
C THR A 364 -42.06 -0.86 0.86
N GLU A 365 -41.95 -1.22 2.14
CA GLU A 365 -43.08 -1.30 3.07
C GLU A 365 -43.13 -0.12 4.08
N LYS A 366 -42.45 1.01 3.80
CA LYS A 366 -42.48 2.21 4.68
C LYS A 366 -43.50 3.26 4.26
#